data_AF-A0A4Z1DL36-F1
#
_entry.id   AF-A0A4Z1DL36-F1
#
_cell.length_a   1.000
_cell.length_b   1.000
_cell.length_c   1.000
_cell.angle_alpha   90.00
_cell.angle_beta   90.00
_cell.angle_gamma   90.00
#
_symmetry.space_group_name_H-M   'P 1'
#
loop_
_entity.id
_entity.type
_entity.pdbx_description
1 polymer ?
#
loop_
_entity_poly.entity_id
_entity_poly.type
_entity_poly.pdbx_seq_one_letter_code
_entity_poly.pdbx_strand_id
1 'polypeptide(L)' 'MKVSVDREVCYGSAECAYRAPEVFDFVEGYGVVRPGREDSGDDPLVREIVEKCPSQAVLLGE' A
#
# COMPACT_ATOMS: atom_id res chain seq x y z
N MET A 1 -5.93 10.38 -6.42
CA MET A 1 -5.47 9.12 -7.02
C MET A 1 -5.67 8.01 -6.00
N LYS A 2 -6.32 6.90 -6.35
CA LYS A 2 -6.60 5.84 -5.40
C LYS A 2 -5.43 4.89 -5.23
N VAL A 3 -5.11 4.52 -4.00
CA VAL A 3 -4.12 3.49 -3.68
C VAL A 3 -4.83 2.20 -3.28
N SER A 4 -4.27 1.06 -3.71
CA SER A 4 -4.74 -0.28 -3.35
C SER A 4 -3.57 -1.25 -3.19
N VAL A 5 -3.83 -2.41 -2.59
CA VAL A 5 -2.86 -3.52 -2.55
C VAL A 5 -3.45 -4.73 -3.26
N ASP A 6 -2.74 -5.23 -4.26
CA ASP A 6 -3.06 -6.48 -4.94
C ASP A 6 -2.62 -7.67 -4.07
N ARG A 7 -3.61 -8.42 -3.58
CA ARG A 7 -3.40 -9.55 -2.68
C ARG A 7 -2.87 -10.81 -3.40
N GLU A 8 -3.04 -10.91 -4.71
CA GLU A 8 -2.50 -12.02 -5.50
C GLU A 8 -0.99 -11.86 -5.73
N VAL A 9 -0.50 -10.62 -5.71
CA VAL A 9 0.92 -10.29 -5.93
C VAL A 9 1.67 -10.03 -4.62
N CYS A 10 0.98 -9.58 -3.58
CA CYS A 10 1.59 -9.31 -2.28
C CYS A 10 2.09 -10.61 -1.61
N TYR A 11 3.37 -10.65 -1.25
CA TYR A 11 3.98 -11.80 -0.53
C TYR A 11 4.19 -11.55 0.98
N GLY A 12 3.69 -10.42 1.50
CA GLY A 12 3.71 -10.15 2.94
C GLY A 12 4.98 -9.53 3.51
N SER A 13 5.65 -8.62 2.77
CA SER A 13 6.87 -7.94 3.26
C SER A 13 6.62 -6.98 4.44
N ALA A 14 5.38 -6.54 4.65
CA ALA A 14 4.97 -5.53 5.63
C ALA A 14 5.60 -4.11 5.47
N GLU A 15 6.41 -3.88 4.43
CA GLU A 15 7.09 -2.59 4.20
C GLU A 15 6.14 -1.39 4.09
N CYS A 16 4.99 -1.55 3.42
CA CYS A 16 4.01 -0.47 3.29
C CYS A 16 3.40 -0.06 4.65
N ALA A 17 3.01 -1.03 5.47
CA ALA A 17 2.48 -0.80 6.80
C ALA A 17 3.54 -0.24 7.77
N TYR A 18 4.80 -0.64 7.62
CA TYR A 18 5.91 -0.08 8.41
C TYR A 18 6.18 1.39 8.06
N ARG A 19 6.19 1.73 6.76
CA ARG A 19 6.57 3.06 6.28
C ARG A 19 5.46 4.10 6.39
N ALA A 20 4.20 3.71 6.22
CA ALA A 20 3.05 4.60 6.32
C ALA A 20 1.89 3.92 7.08
N PRO A 21 2.03 3.71 8.40
CA PRO A 21 1.04 3.01 9.22
C PRO A 21 -0.31 3.75 9.32
N GLU A 22 -0.37 5.03 8.96
CA GLU A 22 -1.61 5.82 8.90
C GLU A 22 -2.46 5.57 7.65
N VAL A 23 -1.85 5.02 6.59
CA VAL A 23 -2.47 4.70 5.29
C VAL A 23 -2.65 3.19 5.14
N PHE A 24 -1.65 2.40 5.52
CA PHE A 24 -1.66 0.95 5.35
C PHE A 24 -1.80 0.22 6.69
N ASP A 25 -2.33 -1.00 6.63
CA ASP A 25 -2.35 -1.97 7.71
C ASP A 25 -1.75 -3.30 7.24
N PHE A 26 -1.51 -4.21 8.17
CA PHE A 26 -1.02 -5.56 7.86
C PHE A 26 -1.94 -6.61 8.46
N VAL A 27 -2.71 -7.29 7.60
CA VAL A 27 -3.80 -8.18 7.99
C VAL A 27 -3.61 -9.53 7.32
N GLU A 28 -3.63 -10.60 8.12
CA GLU A 28 -3.50 -11.99 7.65
C GLU A 28 -2.28 -12.24 6.75
N GLY A 29 -1.16 -11.55 7.00
CA GLY A 29 0.07 -11.70 6.22
C GLY A 29 0.15 -10.82 4.96
N TYR A 30 -0.81 -9.94 4.73
CA TYR A 30 -0.84 -9.06 3.56
C TYR A 30 -0.93 -7.59 3.96
N GLY A 31 -0.31 -6.73 3.14
CA GLY A 31 -0.57 -5.30 3.22
C GLY A 31 -1.99 -4.98 2.76
N VAL A 32 -2.66 -4.06 3.43
CA VAL A 32 -3.97 -3.54 3.04
C VAL A 32 -4.01 -2.03 3.20
N VAL A 33 -4.86 -1.33 2.44
CA VAL A 33 -5.13 0.09 2.69
C VAL A 33 -6.19 0.20 3.79
N ARG A 34 -5.99 1.12 4.73
CA ARG A 34 -6.95 1.39 5.79
C ARG A 34 -8.25 1.98 5.19
N PRO A 35 -9.42 1.62 5.70
CA PRO A 35 -10.67 2.24 5.27
C PRO A 35 -10.63 3.77 5.39
N GLY A 36 -11.00 4.48 4.34
CA GLY A 36 -10.97 5.95 4.26
C GLY A 36 -9.61 6.55 3.92
N ARG A 37 -8.62 5.72 3.56
CA ARG A 37 -7.27 6.14 3.13
C ARG A 37 -6.98 5.79 1.66
N GLU A 38 -7.99 5.34 0.93
CA GLU A 38 -7.87 4.97 -0.48
C GLU A 38 -7.44 6.16 -1.33
N ASP A 39 -7.85 7.39 -1.01
CA ASP A 39 -7.49 8.59 -1.79
C ASP A 39 -6.09 9.16 -1.46
N SER A 40 -5.27 8.45 -0.67
CA SER A 40 -3.93 8.90 -0.27
C SER A 40 -2.86 8.78 -1.37
N GLY A 41 -3.21 8.39 -2.61
CA GLY A 41 -2.24 8.15 -3.69
C GLY A 41 -1.49 9.39 -4.19
N ASP A 42 -1.94 10.60 -3.82
CA ASP A 42 -1.24 11.85 -4.13
C ASP A 42 -0.17 12.23 -3.09
N ASP A 43 -0.11 11.53 -1.97
CA ASP A 43 0.93 11.69 -0.95
C ASP A 43 2.30 11.22 -1.51
N PRO A 44 3.34 12.07 -1.47
CA PRO A 44 4.69 11.70 -1.91
C PRO A 44 5.23 10.41 -1.25
N LEU A 45 4.94 10.18 0.04
CA LEU A 45 5.35 8.98 0.75
C LEU A 45 4.64 7.74 0.19
N VAL A 46 3.34 7.83 -0.11
CA VAL A 46 2.57 6.73 -0.70
C VAL A 46 3.09 6.41 -2.10
N ARG A 47 3.42 7.41 -2.91
CA ARG A 47 4.03 7.20 -4.24
C ARG A 47 5.39 6.50 -4.14
N GLU A 48 6.21 6.85 -3.15
CA GLU A 48 7.47 6.16 -2.92
C GLU A 48 7.27 4.71 -2.44
N ILE A 49 6.23 4.45 -1.64
CA ILE A 49 5.87 3.09 -1.21
C ILE A 49 5.39 2.24 -2.40
N VAL A 50 4.62 2.84 -3.31
CA VAL A 50 4.21 2.20 -4.57
C VAL A 50 5.43 1.81 -5.40
N GLU A 51 6.33 2.77 -5.67
CA GLU A 51 7.55 2.53 -6.46
C GLU A 51 8.46 1.46 -5.85
N LYS A 52 8.65 1.51 -4.52
CA LYS A 52 9.60 0.64 -3.81
C LYS A 52 9.00 -0.66 -3.30
N CYS A 53 7.73 -0.95 -3.57
CA CYS A 53 7.13 -2.22 -3.18
C CYS A 53 7.92 -3.39 -3.82
N PRO A 54 8.54 -4.30 -3.05
CA PRO A 54 9.46 -5.29 -3.63
C PRO A 54 8.78 -6.25 -4.63
N SER A 55 7.49 -6.51 -4.46
CA SER A 55 6.68 -7.29 -5.40
C SER A 55 5.78 -6.47 -6.30
N GLN A 56 5.86 -5.14 -6.24
CA GLN A 56 5.00 -4.23 -7.03
C GLN A 56 3.50 -4.44 -6.78
N ALA A 57 3.13 -4.87 -5.56
CA ALA A 57 1.75 -5.15 -5.18
C ALA A 57 0.95 -3.91 -4.74
N VAL A 58 1.61 -2.78 -4.45
CA VAL A 58 0.91 -1.53 -4.13
C VAL A 58 0.69 -0.77 -5.43
N LEU A 59 -0.57 -0.42 -5.73
CA LEU A 59 -0.99 0.12 -7.01
C LEU A 59 -1.61 1.51 -6.83
N LEU A 60 -1.48 2.33 -7.88
CA LEU A 60 -2.22 3.58 -8.02
C LEU A 60 -3.20 3.48 -9.18
N GLY A 61 -4.44 3.90 -8.96
CA GLY A 61 -5.51 3.95 -9.94
C GLY A 61 -6.33 5.24 -9.84
N GLU A 62 -7.41 5.30 -10.61
CA GLU A 62 -8.40 6.38 -10.57
C GLU A 62 -9.24 6.38 -9.29
#